data_AF-A0AAF3F3Z7-F1
#
_entry.id   AF-A0AAF3F3Z7-F1
#
_cell.length_a   1.000
_cell.length_b   1.000
_cell.length_c   1.000
_cell.angle_alpha   90.00
_cell.angle_beta   90.00
_cell.angle_gamma   90.00
#
_symmetry.space_group_name_H-M   'P 1'
#
loop_
_entity.id
_entity.type
_entity.pdbx_description
1 polymer ?
#
loop_
_entity_poly.entity_id
_entity_poly.type
_entity_poly.pdbx_seq_one_letter_code
_entity_poly.pdbx_strand_id
1 'polypeptide(L)'
;METDIKRFLELACEFDENYTMTKYVVQRILGGQQEHDPRGRATVASGCVSEICAAWNLEEIYEKWRLYRQRMKCKRKNELCPETGAQFIDVTFPVKRLKDHTAGTPKCVLNKFCDEQNLDRPIYKTAMRDGDKRYISTIDVMGKKFRSRFGQPNKKMAEQVAALSALIGLDLRHILIGNWEEG
;
A
#
# COMPACT_ATOMS: atom_id res chain seq x y z
N MET A 1 11.62 -19.27 25.77
CA MET A 1 10.27 -18.66 25.71
C MET A 1 10.36 -17.15 25.53
N GLU A 2 10.85 -16.38 26.51
CA GLU A 2 11.00 -14.92 26.36
C GLU A 2 11.89 -14.53 25.17
N THR A 3 13.02 -15.21 25.02
CA THR A 3 13.95 -15.04 23.89
C THR A 3 13.27 -15.29 22.55
N ASP A 4 12.44 -16.33 22.46
CA ASP A 4 11.74 -16.73 21.23
C ASP A 4 10.65 -15.72 20.87
N ILE A 5 9.92 -15.22 21.87
CA ILE A 5 8.89 -14.19 21.68
C ILE A 5 9.52 -12.88 21.24
N LYS A 6 10.59 -12.43 21.91
CA LYS A 6 11.30 -11.21 21.52
C LYS A 6 11.83 -11.32 20.10
N ARG A 7 12.45 -12.45 19.75
CA ARG A 7 12.96 -12.69 18.39
C ARG A 7 11.85 -12.70 17.34
N PHE A 8 10.71 -13.35 17.64
CA PHE A 8 9.55 -13.32 16.75
C PHE A 8 9.02 -11.89 16.56
N LEU A 9 8.90 -11.12 17.64
CA LEU A 9 8.40 -9.75 17.60
C LEU A 9 9.32 -8.81 16.80
N GLU A 10 10.65 -8.98 16.90
CA GLU A 10 11.60 -8.28 16.04
C GLU A 10 11.32 -8.51 14.55
N LEU A 11 11.15 -9.78 14.17
CA LEU A 11 10.85 -10.16 12.79
C LEU A 11 9.46 -9.66 12.36
N ALA A 12 8.46 -9.78 13.23
CA ALA A 12 7.12 -9.27 12.98
C ALA A 12 7.14 -7.75 12.74
N CYS A 13 7.96 -7.00 13.48
CA CYS A 13 8.16 -5.57 13.26
C CYS A 13 8.86 -5.27 11.93
N GLU A 14 9.89 -6.03 11.58
CA GLU A 14 10.64 -5.90 10.32
C GLU A 14 9.75 -6.13 9.10
N PHE A 15 8.99 -7.21 9.12
CA PHE A 15 8.15 -7.64 7.98
C PHE A 15 6.73 -7.09 7.99
N ASP A 16 6.39 -6.19 8.93
CA ASP A 16 5.07 -5.56 9.05
C ASP A 16 3.93 -6.58 9.16
N GLU A 17 4.16 -7.61 9.97
CA GLU A 17 3.18 -8.68 10.19
C GLU A 17 1.89 -8.12 10.80
N ASN A 18 0.76 -8.71 10.43
CA ASN A 18 -0.53 -8.23 10.89
C ASN A 18 -0.78 -8.58 12.36
N TYR A 19 -1.47 -7.69 13.06
CA TYR A 19 -1.77 -7.80 14.49
C TYR A 19 -2.37 -9.15 14.90
N THR A 20 -3.36 -9.65 14.16
CA THR A 20 -4.06 -10.90 14.48
C THR A 20 -3.09 -12.08 14.51
N MET A 21 -2.22 -12.17 13.50
CA MET A 21 -1.20 -13.22 13.41
C MET A 21 -0.12 -13.06 14.48
N THR A 22 0.38 -11.83 14.68
CA THR A 22 1.37 -11.56 15.73
C THR A 22 0.85 -11.96 17.11
N LYS A 23 -0.37 -11.53 17.47
CA LYS A 23 -0.99 -11.84 18.77
C LYS A 23 -1.17 -13.34 18.97
N TYR A 24 -1.69 -14.03 17.96
CA TYR A 24 -1.91 -15.47 18.00
C TYR A 24 -0.61 -16.25 18.23
N VAL A 25 0.47 -15.91 17.51
CA VAL A 25 1.76 -16.60 17.66
C VAL A 25 2.34 -16.38 19.05
N VAL A 26 2.33 -15.14 19.58
CA VAL A 26 2.85 -14.87 20.93
C VAL A 26 2.05 -15.62 22.00
N GLN A 27 0.70 -15.62 21.91
CA GLN A 27 -0.15 -16.36 22.84
C GLN A 27 0.09 -17.87 22.76
N ARG A 28 0.34 -18.42 21.56
CA ARG A 28 0.72 -19.83 21.41
C ARG A 28 2.05 -20.18 22.04
N ILE A 29 3.06 -19.31 21.92
CA ILE A 29 4.36 -19.53 22.56
C ILE A 29 4.24 -19.44 24.09
N LEU A 30 3.39 -18.54 24.60
CA LEU A 30 3.11 -18.40 26.03
C LEU A 30 2.32 -19.59 26.62
N GLY A 31 1.39 -20.15 25.86
CA GLY A 31 0.47 -21.18 26.37
C GLY A 31 -0.25 -20.72 27.64
N GLY A 32 -0.27 -21.56 28.67
CA GLY A 32 -0.90 -21.21 29.97
C GLY A 32 -0.21 -20.07 30.73
N GLN A 33 1.02 -19.69 30.38
CA GLN A 33 1.70 -18.58 31.04
C GLN A 33 1.07 -17.21 30.75
N GLN A 34 0.17 -17.12 29.76
CA GLN A 34 -0.55 -15.89 29.45
C GLN A 34 -1.42 -15.37 30.62
N GLU A 35 -1.80 -16.23 31.58
CA GLU A 35 -2.57 -15.84 32.76
C GLU A 35 -1.68 -15.44 33.94
N HIS A 36 -0.49 -16.06 34.06
CA HIS A 36 0.41 -15.90 35.20
C HIS A 36 1.47 -14.82 34.98
N ASP A 37 2.03 -14.70 33.78
CA ASP A 37 3.02 -13.67 33.43
C ASP A 37 2.33 -12.31 33.20
N PRO A 38 2.75 -11.22 33.88
CA PRO A 38 2.23 -9.87 33.64
C PRO A 38 2.31 -9.45 32.16
N ARG A 39 3.37 -9.82 31.44
CA ARG A 39 3.56 -9.56 30.01
C ARG A 39 2.62 -10.40 29.15
N GLY A 40 2.33 -11.61 29.60
CA GLY A 40 1.33 -12.48 29.01
C GLY A 40 -0.07 -11.87 29.09
N ARG A 41 -0.47 -11.39 30.27
CA ARG A 41 -1.75 -10.68 30.46
C ARG A 41 -1.80 -9.40 29.64
N ALA A 42 -0.71 -8.64 29.59
CA ALA A 42 -0.61 -7.44 28.76
C ALA A 42 -0.77 -7.78 27.27
N THR A 43 -0.14 -8.85 26.78
CA THR A 43 -0.28 -9.34 25.39
C THR A 43 -1.73 -9.71 25.07
N VAL A 44 -2.44 -10.36 26.01
CA VAL A 44 -3.87 -10.67 25.86
C VAL A 44 -4.71 -9.39 25.77
N ALA A 45 -4.38 -8.38 26.56
CA ALA A 45 -5.08 -7.10 26.60
C ALA A 45 -4.77 -6.19 25.39
N SER A 46 -3.62 -6.36 24.72
CA SER A 46 -3.21 -5.52 23.60
C SER A 46 -4.18 -5.56 22.42
N GLY A 47 -4.45 -4.41 21.81
CA GLY A 47 -5.24 -4.21 20.60
C GLY A 47 -4.41 -3.97 19.34
N CYS A 48 -3.09 -3.82 19.45
CA CYS A 48 -2.20 -3.63 18.29
C CYS A 48 -0.79 -4.20 18.50
N VAL A 49 0.00 -4.32 17.43
CA VAL A 49 1.39 -4.83 17.49
C VAL A 49 2.30 -3.96 18.36
N SER A 50 2.08 -2.64 18.35
CA SER A 50 2.87 -1.69 19.17
C SER A 50 2.71 -1.98 20.66
N GLU A 51 1.48 -2.20 21.14
CA GLU A 51 1.19 -2.55 22.52
C GLU A 51 1.74 -3.93 22.91
N ILE A 52 1.71 -4.90 21.99
CA ILE A 52 2.36 -6.20 22.21
C ILE A 52 3.86 -5.98 22.37
N CYS A 53 4.50 -5.22 21.48
CA CYS A 53 5.93 -4.92 21.62
C CYS A 53 6.24 -4.22 22.95
N ALA A 54 5.34 -3.33 23.41
CA ALA A 54 5.48 -2.67 24.70
C ALA A 54 5.45 -3.63 25.90
N ALA A 55 4.55 -4.61 25.88
CA ALA A 55 4.52 -5.65 26.89
C ALA A 55 5.84 -6.44 27.01
N TRP A 56 6.68 -6.42 25.97
CA TRP A 56 7.96 -7.13 25.90
C TRP A 56 9.19 -6.21 25.90
N ASN A 57 9.03 -4.92 26.19
CA ASN A 57 10.07 -3.88 26.14
C ASN A 57 10.75 -3.75 24.76
N LEU A 58 9.96 -3.79 23.69
CA LEU A 58 10.40 -3.70 22.29
C LEU A 58 9.80 -2.49 21.56
N GLU A 59 9.34 -1.47 22.27
CA GLU A 59 8.75 -0.26 21.71
C GLU A 59 9.71 0.43 20.72
N GLU A 60 10.99 0.53 21.09
CA GLU A 60 12.01 1.15 20.26
C GLU A 60 12.23 0.40 18.94
N ILE A 61 12.13 -0.93 18.96
CA ILE A 61 12.25 -1.76 17.76
C ILE A 61 11.06 -1.54 16.84
N TYR A 62 9.85 -1.53 17.40
CA TYR A 62 8.64 -1.23 16.64
C TYR A 62 8.72 0.16 15.98
N GLU A 63 9.10 1.18 16.76
CA GLU A 63 9.19 2.56 16.26
C GLU A 63 10.29 2.71 15.21
N LYS A 64 11.45 2.07 15.38
CA LYS A 64 12.51 2.03 14.37
C LYS A 64 11.99 1.54 13.02
N TRP A 65 11.26 0.43 13.00
CA TRP A 65 10.75 -0.17 11.76
C TRP A 65 9.57 0.62 11.16
N ARG A 66 8.71 1.19 12.01
CA ARG A 66 7.66 2.13 11.59
C ARG A 66 8.26 3.35 10.89
N LEU A 67 9.25 4.00 11.50
CA LEU A 67 9.95 5.15 10.92
C LEU A 67 10.71 4.77 9.64
N TYR A 68 11.34 3.60 9.59
CA TYR A 68 11.97 3.09 8.39
C TYR A 68 10.96 2.97 7.24
N ARG A 69 9.79 2.37 7.48
CA ARG A 69 8.71 2.26 6.48
C ARG A 69 8.20 3.63 6.04
N GLN A 70 8.00 4.56 6.99
CA GLN A 70 7.58 5.92 6.68
C GLN A 70 8.61 6.63 5.78
N ARG A 71 9.91 6.53 6.11
CA ARG A 71 11.00 7.10 5.31
C ARG A 71 11.05 6.48 3.91
N MET A 72 10.86 5.17 3.79
CA MET A 72 10.83 4.49 2.49
C MET A 72 9.62 4.92 1.65
N LYS A 73 8.44 5.11 2.25
CA LYS A 73 7.28 5.68 1.55
C LYS A 73 7.57 7.09 1.02
N CYS A 74 8.22 7.95 1.82
CA CYS A 74 8.60 9.30 1.39
C CYS A 74 9.65 9.30 0.26
N LYS A 75 10.69 8.46 0.36
CA LYS A 75 11.71 8.34 -0.70
C LYS A 75 11.10 7.87 -2.02
N ARG A 76 10.25 6.85 -1.95
CA ARG A 76 9.53 6.29 -3.10
C ARG A 76 8.65 7.30 -3.84
N LYS A 77 8.13 8.33 -3.16
CA LYS A 77 7.27 9.38 -3.75
C LYS A 77 8.00 10.28 -4.76
N ASN A 78 9.33 10.38 -4.65
CA ASN A 78 10.18 11.23 -5.49
C ASN A 78 10.97 10.45 -6.55
N GLU A 79 10.77 9.13 -6.65
CA GLU A 79 11.45 8.30 -7.66
C GLU A 79 10.74 8.45 -9.03
N LEU A 80 11.55 8.68 -10.06
CA LEU A 80 11.13 8.68 -11.47
C LEU A 80 11.53 7.35 -12.12
N CYS A 81 10.68 6.84 -13.01
CA CYS A 81 10.97 5.68 -13.81
C CYS A 81 12.10 6.01 -14.80
N PRO A 82 13.26 5.32 -14.74
CA PRO A 82 14.41 5.64 -15.60
C PRO A 82 14.09 5.51 -17.10
N GLU A 83 13.24 4.55 -17.46
CA GLU A 83 12.87 4.24 -18.85
C GLU A 83 11.90 5.24 -19.46
N THR A 84 10.97 5.75 -18.65
CA THR A 84 9.82 6.53 -19.15
C THR A 84 9.79 7.98 -18.66
N GLY A 85 10.58 8.31 -17.63
CA GLY A 85 10.51 9.57 -16.89
C GLY A 85 9.26 9.73 -16.03
N ALA A 86 8.48 8.65 -15.82
CA ALA A 86 7.22 8.72 -15.10
C ALA A 86 7.42 8.76 -13.58
N GLN A 87 6.69 9.64 -12.89
CA GLN A 87 6.66 9.66 -11.43
C GLN A 87 5.96 8.41 -10.89
N PHE A 88 6.59 7.76 -9.91
CA PHE A 88 6.01 6.60 -9.26
C PHE A 88 4.97 7.00 -8.22
N ILE A 89 3.75 6.50 -8.42
CA ILE A 89 2.66 6.59 -7.46
C ILE A 89 2.14 5.16 -7.27
N ASP A 90 2.65 4.52 -6.23
CA ASP A 90 2.36 3.12 -5.89
C ASP A 90 0.96 3.01 -5.30
N VAL A 91 0.00 2.86 -6.19
CA VAL A 91 -1.39 2.58 -5.84
C VAL A 91 -1.89 1.39 -6.63
N THR A 92 -2.89 0.73 -6.06
CA THR A 92 -3.65 -0.33 -6.69
C THR A 92 -5.05 -0.35 -6.07
N PHE A 93 -5.95 -1.16 -6.64
CA PHE A 93 -7.28 -1.37 -6.09
C PHE A 93 -7.84 -2.73 -6.52
N PRO A 94 -8.91 -3.26 -5.89
CA PRO A 94 -9.52 -4.53 -6.29
C PRO A 94 -10.29 -4.42 -7.60
N VAL A 95 -10.16 -5.44 -8.45
CA VAL A 95 -10.91 -5.53 -9.72
C VAL A 95 -12.43 -5.43 -9.51
N LYS A 96 -12.95 -5.89 -8.37
CA LYS A 96 -14.38 -5.78 -8.02
C LYS A 96 -14.89 -4.33 -8.04
N ARG A 97 -14.04 -3.33 -7.79
CA ARG A 97 -14.42 -1.91 -7.85
C ARG A 97 -14.74 -1.42 -9.26
N LEU A 98 -14.21 -2.08 -10.31
CA LEU A 98 -14.58 -1.75 -11.69
C LEU A 98 -16.02 -2.15 -12.06
N LYS A 99 -16.67 -2.98 -11.24
CA LYS A 99 -18.07 -3.38 -11.43
C LYS A 99 -19.05 -2.44 -10.71
N ASP A 100 -18.54 -1.54 -9.88
CA ASP A 100 -19.37 -0.52 -9.25
C ASP A 100 -19.63 0.60 -10.27
N HIS A 101 -20.86 0.68 -10.74
CA HIS A 101 -21.28 1.61 -11.79
C HIS A 101 -21.62 3.00 -11.28
N THR A 102 -21.62 3.21 -9.95
CA THR A 102 -22.19 4.41 -9.34
C THR A 102 -21.26 5.63 -9.35
N ALA A 103 -19.94 5.44 -9.32
CA ALA A 103 -18.97 6.52 -9.08
C ALA A 103 -18.09 6.91 -10.30
N GLY A 104 -18.22 6.20 -11.43
CA GLY A 104 -17.34 6.36 -12.58
C GLY A 104 -15.92 5.83 -12.31
N THR A 105 -15.30 5.19 -13.31
CA THR A 105 -13.93 4.64 -13.12
C THR A 105 -12.86 5.76 -13.15
N PRO A 106 -11.69 5.57 -12.52
CA PRO A 106 -10.59 6.54 -12.57
C PRO A 106 -10.29 7.07 -13.97
N LYS A 107 -10.26 6.18 -14.98
CA LYS A 107 -10.04 6.55 -16.39
C LYS A 107 -11.16 7.44 -16.94
N CYS A 108 -12.41 7.13 -16.61
CA CYS A 108 -13.57 7.92 -17.05
C CYS A 108 -13.55 9.33 -16.46
N VAL A 109 -13.30 9.42 -15.15
CA VAL A 109 -13.25 10.70 -14.42
C VAL A 109 -12.11 11.58 -14.94
N LEU A 110 -10.91 11.01 -15.13
CA LEU A 110 -9.78 11.76 -15.65
C LEU A 110 -10.01 12.25 -17.10
N ASN A 111 -10.58 11.41 -17.97
CA ASN A 111 -10.90 11.82 -19.34
C ASN A 111 -11.93 12.95 -19.35
N LYS A 112 -12.98 12.85 -18.51
CA LYS A 112 -14.01 13.88 -18.39
C LYS A 112 -13.41 15.21 -17.94
N PHE A 113 -12.51 15.17 -16.94
CA PHE A 113 -11.78 16.35 -16.49
C PHE A 113 -10.94 16.98 -17.61
N CYS A 114 -10.19 16.19 -18.37
CA CYS A 114 -9.42 16.70 -19.52
C CYS A 114 -10.33 17.36 -20.56
N ASP A 115 -11.45 16.72 -20.91
CA ASP A 115 -12.41 17.25 -21.88
C ASP A 115 -13.04 18.57 -21.38
N GLU A 116 -13.42 18.66 -20.09
CA GLU A 116 -14.00 19.87 -19.48
C GLU A 116 -13.01 21.04 -19.40
N GLN A 117 -11.72 20.75 -19.23
CA GLN A 117 -10.66 21.75 -19.15
C GLN A 117 -10.04 22.09 -20.52
N ASN A 118 -10.57 21.55 -21.62
CA ASN A 118 -9.99 21.67 -22.97
C ASN A 118 -8.50 21.26 -23.03
N LEU A 119 -8.15 20.20 -22.30
CA LEU A 119 -6.80 19.64 -22.28
C LEU A 119 -6.71 18.43 -23.22
N ASP A 120 -5.49 18.13 -23.67
CA ASP A 120 -5.24 16.91 -24.42
C ASP A 120 -5.62 15.67 -23.61
N ARG A 121 -6.23 14.69 -24.30
CA ARG A 121 -6.64 13.44 -23.66
C ARG A 121 -5.45 12.64 -23.17
N PRO A 122 -5.56 11.94 -22.03
CA PRO A 122 -4.46 11.16 -21.48
C PRO A 122 -4.03 10.01 -22.41
N ILE A 123 -2.72 9.85 -22.58
CA ILE A 123 -2.11 8.80 -23.42
C ILE A 123 -1.61 7.68 -22.52
N TYR A 124 -2.01 6.43 -22.80
CA TYR A 124 -1.62 5.26 -22.02
C TYR A 124 -0.64 4.38 -22.80
N LYS A 125 0.45 3.98 -22.14
CA LYS A 125 1.43 3.02 -22.66
C LYS A 125 1.50 1.81 -21.72
N THR A 126 0.91 0.70 -22.14
CA THR A 126 0.82 -0.52 -21.33
C THR A 126 1.81 -1.58 -21.82
N ALA A 127 2.66 -2.06 -20.93
CA ALA A 127 3.62 -3.12 -21.19
C ALA A 127 3.38 -4.31 -20.24
N MET A 128 3.72 -5.51 -20.71
CA MET A 128 3.75 -6.71 -19.87
C MET A 128 5.16 -6.85 -19.29
N ARG A 129 5.25 -7.21 -18.01
CA ARG A 129 6.51 -7.47 -17.33
C ARG A 129 6.87 -8.94 -17.49
N ASP A 130 8.04 -9.21 -18.07
CA ASP A 130 8.45 -10.58 -18.42
C ASP A 130 8.65 -11.49 -17.19
N GLY A 131 9.00 -10.93 -16.03
CA GLY A 131 9.26 -11.71 -14.81
C GLY A 131 8.04 -12.41 -14.22
N ASP A 132 6.86 -11.77 -14.22
CA ASP A 132 5.66 -12.27 -13.53
C ASP A 132 4.38 -12.23 -14.39
N LYS A 133 4.52 -11.91 -15.70
CA LYS A 133 3.42 -11.78 -16.65
C LYS A 133 2.33 -10.79 -16.21
N ARG A 134 2.67 -9.82 -15.36
CA ARG A 134 1.77 -8.74 -14.96
C ARG A 134 1.86 -7.56 -15.94
N TYR A 135 0.79 -6.79 -16.03
CA TYR A 135 0.72 -5.59 -16.85
C TYR A 135 0.96 -4.34 -16.04
N ILE A 136 1.73 -3.40 -16.59
CA ILE A 136 1.93 -2.07 -16.01
C ILE A 136 1.64 -1.04 -17.09
N SER A 137 0.96 0.03 -16.73
CA SER A 137 0.66 1.14 -17.63
C SER A 137 1.30 2.42 -17.15
N THR A 138 1.83 3.19 -18.09
CA THR A 138 2.33 4.55 -17.90
C THR A 138 1.35 5.50 -18.57
N ILE A 139 0.89 6.51 -17.85
CA ILE A 139 0.01 7.55 -18.38
C ILE A 139 0.79 8.84 -18.60
N ASP A 140 0.51 9.53 -19.69
CA ASP A 140 0.99 10.89 -20.00
C ASP A 140 -0.22 11.83 -20.06
N VAL A 141 -0.23 12.84 -19.20
CA VAL A 141 -1.31 13.82 -19.07
C VAL A 141 -0.77 15.14 -18.57
N MET A 142 -1.16 16.26 -19.20
CA MET A 142 -0.70 17.61 -18.85
C MET A 142 0.84 17.75 -18.85
N GLY A 143 1.52 17.04 -19.76
CA GLY A 143 2.98 17.02 -19.85
C GLY A 143 3.69 16.31 -18.69
N LYS A 144 2.94 15.60 -17.82
CA LYS A 144 3.46 14.80 -16.72
C LYS A 144 3.14 13.33 -16.94
N LYS A 145 4.10 12.48 -16.56
CA LYS A 145 3.97 11.02 -16.67
C LYS A 145 3.82 10.39 -15.31
N PHE A 146 2.89 9.44 -15.17
CA PHE A 146 2.64 8.73 -13.92
C PHE A 146 2.58 7.21 -14.16
N ARG A 147 3.02 6.44 -13.16
CA ARG A 147 3.03 4.97 -13.22
C ARG A 147 2.99 4.38 -11.81
N SER A 148 2.32 3.24 -11.64
CA SER A 148 2.43 2.41 -10.43
C SER A 148 3.45 1.29 -10.64
N ARG A 149 4.19 0.92 -9.59
CA ARG A 149 5.08 -0.26 -9.63
C ARG A 149 4.32 -1.58 -9.46
N PHE A 150 3.08 -1.54 -8.98
CA PHE A 150 2.29 -2.73 -8.77
C PHE A 150 1.76 -3.32 -10.07
N GLY A 151 2.18 -4.55 -10.37
CA GLY A 151 1.77 -5.29 -11.54
C GLY A 151 0.31 -5.73 -11.50
N GLN A 152 -0.43 -5.43 -12.56
CA GLN A 152 -1.86 -5.71 -12.67
C GLN A 152 -2.15 -6.98 -13.47
N PRO A 153 -3.26 -7.69 -13.21
CA PRO A 153 -3.57 -8.96 -13.88
C PRO A 153 -3.90 -8.81 -15.37
N ASN A 154 -4.33 -7.63 -15.82
CA ASN A 154 -4.67 -7.38 -17.22
C ASN A 154 -4.43 -5.90 -17.62
N LYS A 155 -4.40 -5.63 -18.93
CA LYS A 155 -4.16 -4.29 -19.49
C LYS A 155 -5.20 -3.25 -19.04
N LYS A 156 -6.48 -3.63 -19.01
CA LYS A 156 -7.58 -2.73 -18.60
C LYS A 156 -7.38 -2.25 -17.15
N MET A 157 -6.99 -3.16 -16.26
CA MET A 157 -6.70 -2.84 -14.87
C MET A 157 -5.45 -1.96 -14.74
N ALA A 158 -4.41 -2.26 -15.51
CA ALA A 158 -3.18 -1.46 -15.54
C ALA A 158 -3.45 0.01 -15.92
N GLU A 159 -4.29 0.25 -16.92
CA GLU A 159 -4.66 1.61 -17.34
C GLU A 159 -5.47 2.35 -16.26
N GLN A 160 -6.39 1.67 -15.59
CA GLN A 160 -7.18 2.29 -14.52
C GLN A 160 -6.31 2.67 -13.32
N VAL A 161 -5.35 1.81 -12.97
CA VAL A 161 -4.37 2.10 -11.93
C VAL A 161 -3.49 3.28 -12.33
N ALA A 162 -3.04 3.36 -13.59
CA ALA A 162 -2.29 4.51 -14.07
C ALA A 162 -3.11 5.81 -14.03
N ALA A 163 -4.40 5.76 -14.39
CA ALA A 163 -5.29 6.92 -14.27
C ALA A 163 -5.45 7.37 -12.80
N LEU A 164 -5.58 6.42 -11.87
CA LEU A 164 -5.62 6.73 -10.43
C LEU A 164 -4.29 7.34 -9.95
N SER A 165 -3.15 6.80 -10.39
CA SER A 165 -1.84 7.40 -10.14
C SER A 165 -1.78 8.85 -10.62
N ALA A 166 -2.26 9.15 -11.83
CA ALA A 166 -2.31 10.52 -12.34
C ALA A 166 -3.23 11.44 -11.52
N LEU A 167 -4.43 10.99 -11.14
CA LEU A 167 -5.34 11.78 -10.31
C LEU A 167 -4.68 12.17 -8.98
N ILE A 168 -3.96 11.25 -8.34
CA ILE A 168 -3.22 11.54 -7.11
C ILE A 168 -2.03 12.46 -7.36
N GLY A 169 -1.27 12.20 -8.43
CA GLY A 169 -0.05 12.97 -8.77
C GLY A 169 -0.31 14.39 -9.22
N LEU A 170 -1.50 14.66 -9.74
CA LEU A 170 -1.98 15.98 -10.13
C LEU A 170 -2.76 16.69 -9.02
N ASP A 171 -2.88 16.08 -7.83
CA ASP A 171 -3.71 16.58 -6.71
C ASP A 171 -5.21 16.69 -7.05
N LEU A 172 -5.66 15.89 -8.01
CA LEU A 172 -7.05 15.78 -8.45
C LEU A 172 -7.76 14.58 -7.82
N ARG A 173 -7.22 13.96 -6.77
CA ARG A 173 -7.86 12.78 -6.15
C ARG A 173 -9.30 13.07 -5.68
N HIS A 174 -9.58 14.30 -5.28
CA HIS A 174 -10.87 14.72 -4.76
C HIS A 174 -12.03 14.65 -5.78
N ILE A 175 -11.76 14.69 -7.10
CA ILE A 175 -12.83 14.59 -8.12
C ILE A 175 -13.32 13.15 -8.32
N LEU A 176 -12.55 12.15 -7.85
CA LEU A 176 -12.91 10.75 -7.93
C LEU A 176 -13.72 10.34 -6.69
N ILE A 177 -14.99 10.00 -6.89
CA ILE A 177 -15.88 9.58 -5.79
C ILE A 177 -15.55 8.14 -5.39
N GLY A 178 -15.58 7.88 -4.07
CA GLY A 178 -15.35 6.56 -3.48
C GLY A 178 -13.91 6.32 -3.02
N ASN A 179 -13.72 5.27 -2.21
CA ASN A 179 -12.40 4.82 -1.74
C ASN A 179 -11.85 3.83 -2.74
N TRP A 180 -10.92 4.25 -3.59
CA TRP A 180 -10.33 3.36 -4.60
C TRP A 180 -9.07 2.69 -4.08
N GLU A 181 -8.24 3.41 -3.34
CA GLU A 181 -6.90 3.01 -2.93
C GLU A 181 -6.90 1.84 -1.95
N GLU A 182 -6.02 0.87 -2.20
CA GLU A 182 -5.50 -0.04 -1.18
C GLU A 182 -4.04 0.34 -0.93
N GLY A 183 -3.72 0.63 0.34
CA GLY A 183 -2.40 1.06 0.80
C GLY A 183 -1.51 -0.07 1.29
#